data_AF-A0A4T0V850-F1
#
_entry.id   AF-A0A4T0V850-F1
#
_cell.length_a   1.000
_cell.length_b   1.000
_cell.length_c   1.000
_cell.angle_alpha   90.00
_cell.angle_beta   90.00
_cell.angle_gamma   90.00
#
_symmetry.space_group_name_H-M   'P 1'
#
loop_
_entity.id
_entity.type
_entity.pdbx_description
1 polymer ?
#
loop_
_entity_poly.entity_id
_entity_poly.type
_entity_poly.pdbx_seq_one_letter_code
_entity_poly.pdbx_strand_id
1 'polypeptide(L)'
;MRPHVELIQEDDYVWHGAELPGGEGRASERRLSVDEEDGSSSLRVDFHTDWGRGPGIHHANTEYYVLEGEIDYGGVRIGKGGYVYAPKGVPTDYIKVAEGSKLLHYREYGDAGFDAVDSLGGATAWADAREDVIVIDSDAMKWDAVPNPGPMPGLFIKYLHVDPVTGFYTRLVHAQEGWSDHRLAHHPCYEEAYTTQGHMEYNFGTLDLGTYFFRPARVKHGHFTTMEGGATWLLRSDGELKNWYTQNEWVRWGGDGVNYTAEGLDEEPHPPTRWSSSTHDLATPWRTEEDMRQMNAAWQFQVDQGQQNSPVKHQGTGADPSVLAFMKAMDAAQLQGGHGHEHDHSHDHDHDHDHDHSHDHDHDHSHEGAEPAREVIDLDWGWSGRAVEHPDERTGEHAHNWGTRVAWKDGDPIPAPIISSLPVRSRSRGRWDGDGM
;
A
#
# COMPACT_ATOMS: atom_id res chain seq x y z
N MET A 1 1.17 8.53 10.61
CA MET A 1 1.40 7.31 9.79
C MET A 1 0.12 6.53 9.60
N ARG A 2 -0.18 6.13 8.35
CA ARG A 2 -1.37 5.36 7.97
C ARG A 2 -1.37 3.93 8.52
N PRO A 3 -2.41 3.50 9.27
CA PRO A 3 -2.45 2.15 9.83
C PRO A 3 -2.53 1.07 8.75
N HIS A 4 -2.02 -0.12 9.07
CA HIS A 4 -2.11 -1.30 8.20
C HIS A 4 -3.58 -1.73 8.02
N VAL A 5 -4.04 -1.73 6.78
CA VAL A 5 -5.31 -2.29 6.35
C VAL A 5 -5.02 -3.47 5.41
N GLU A 6 -5.48 -4.67 5.72
CA GLU A 6 -5.17 -5.82 4.84
C GLU A 6 -6.29 -6.12 3.86
N LEU A 7 -7.54 -6.30 4.31
CA LEU A 7 -8.67 -6.56 3.40
C LEU A 7 -9.98 -6.06 3.98
N ILE A 8 -10.40 -4.86 3.62
CA ILE A 8 -11.73 -4.38 3.99
C ILE A 8 -12.51 -4.12 2.71
N GLN A 9 -13.66 -4.78 2.60
CA GLN A 9 -14.60 -4.57 1.51
C GLN A 9 -15.35 -3.25 1.75
N GLU A 10 -15.57 -2.47 0.69
CA GLU A 10 -16.14 -1.13 0.78
C GLU A 10 -17.43 -1.06 1.63
N ASP A 11 -18.29 -2.07 1.59
CA ASP A 11 -19.56 -2.17 2.33
C ASP A 11 -19.40 -2.10 3.85
N ASP A 12 -18.25 -2.49 4.38
CA ASP A 12 -17.96 -2.48 5.81
C ASP A 12 -17.49 -1.12 6.33
N TYR A 13 -17.17 -0.18 5.43
CA TYR A 13 -16.84 1.18 5.83
C TYR A 13 -18.08 2.01 6.10
N VAL A 14 -17.96 2.87 7.11
CA VAL A 14 -18.99 3.83 7.51
C VAL A 14 -18.95 5.04 6.58
N TRP A 15 -20.14 5.58 6.29
CA TRP A 15 -20.30 6.80 5.50
C TRP A 15 -20.12 8.06 6.36
N HIS A 16 -19.40 9.01 5.79
CA HIS A 16 -19.22 10.37 6.31
C HIS A 16 -19.67 11.39 5.25
N GLY A 17 -19.89 12.64 5.64
CA GLY A 17 -19.99 13.72 4.66
C GLY A 17 -18.64 13.91 3.96
N ALA A 18 -18.63 14.07 2.64
CA ALA A 18 -17.38 14.20 1.89
C ALA A 18 -16.65 15.51 2.22
N GLU A 19 -15.36 15.43 2.51
CA GLU A 19 -14.50 16.58 2.81
C GLU A 19 -13.92 17.20 1.52
N LEU A 20 -14.77 17.94 0.81
CA LEU A 20 -14.43 18.58 -0.47
C LEU A 20 -14.62 20.12 -0.38
N PRO A 21 -13.74 20.85 0.32
CA PRO A 21 -13.91 22.28 0.55
C PRO A 21 -13.86 23.09 -0.75
N GLY A 22 -14.60 24.20 -0.76
CA GLY A 22 -14.77 25.07 -1.94
C GLY A 22 -15.73 24.51 -3.01
N GLY A 23 -16.24 23.30 -2.83
CA GLY A 23 -17.21 22.69 -3.73
C GLY A 23 -18.67 22.96 -3.36
N GLU A 24 -19.54 22.97 -4.36
CA GLU A 24 -20.98 23.03 -4.24
C GLU A 24 -21.60 21.72 -4.70
N GLY A 25 -22.56 21.18 -3.94
CA GLY A 25 -23.20 19.88 -4.19
C GLY A 25 -23.16 18.99 -2.95
N ARG A 26 -23.72 17.78 -3.05
CA ARG A 26 -23.73 16.80 -1.95
C ARG A 26 -22.98 15.54 -2.34
N ALA A 27 -22.06 15.12 -1.49
CA ALA A 27 -21.34 13.86 -1.61
C ALA A 27 -21.13 13.23 -0.23
N SER A 28 -20.94 11.91 -0.20
CA SER A 28 -20.53 11.15 0.99
C SER A 28 -19.24 10.40 0.70
N GLU A 29 -18.44 10.15 1.73
CA GLU A 29 -17.18 9.43 1.63
C GLU A 29 -17.12 8.24 2.58
N ARG A 30 -16.40 7.20 2.16
CA ARG A 30 -15.85 6.14 3.01
C ARG A 30 -14.35 6.36 3.10
N ARG A 31 -13.82 6.39 4.32
CA ARG A 31 -12.40 6.59 4.60
C ARG A 31 -11.71 5.24 4.63
N LEU A 32 -11.04 4.89 3.54
CA LEU A 32 -10.43 3.57 3.36
C LEU A 32 -9.15 3.43 4.21
N SER A 33 -8.34 4.47 4.25
CA SER A 33 -7.25 4.62 5.21
C SER A 33 -6.88 6.10 5.33
N VAL A 34 -6.48 6.53 6.53
CA VAL A 34 -6.24 7.93 6.87
C VAL A 34 -4.98 8.01 7.72
N ASP A 35 -4.14 8.99 7.42
CA ASP A 35 -3.07 9.46 8.28
C ASP A 35 -3.60 10.60 9.14
N GLU A 36 -3.69 10.39 10.45
CA GLU A 36 -4.15 11.43 11.38
C GLU A 36 -3.09 12.51 11.64
N GLU A 37 -1.83 12.31 11.22
CA GLU A 37 -0.74 13.25 11.47
C GLU A 37 -0.67 14.35 10.41
N ASP A 38 -0.81 13.99 9.12
CA ASP A 38 -0.66 14.94 8.00
C ASP A 38 -1.93 15.12 7.14
N GLY A 39 -2.95 14.29 7.36
CA GLY A 39 -4.22 14.34 6.62
C GLY A 39 -4.24 13.50 5.33
N SER A 40 -3.16 12.80 5.00
CA SER A 40 -3.12 11.88 3.85
C SER A 40 -4.23 10.83 3.96
N SER A 41 -4.92 10.55 2.86
CA SER A 41 -6.10 9.68 2.91
C SER A 41 -6.42 9.04 1.58
N SER A 42 -6.87 7.78 1.63
CA SER A 42 -7.53 7.09 0.52
C SER A 42 -9.02 7.00 0.79
N LEU A 43 -9.82 7.52 -0.13
CA LEU A 43 -11.24 7.71 0.04
C LEU A 43 -12.02 7.09 -1.13
N ARG A 44 -13.24 6.67 -0.82
CA ARG A 44 -14.26 6.30 -1.80
C ARG A 44 -15.40 7.31 -1.68
N VAL A 45 -15.69 8.05 -2.74
CA VAL A 45 -16.64 9.18 -2.72
C VAL A 45 -17.82 8.95 -3.66
N ASP A 46 -19.02 9.15 -3.15
CA ASP A 46 -20.29 9.01 -3.88
C ASP A 46 -20.99 10.36 -3.97
N PHE A 47 -21.32 10.78 -5.18
CA PHE A 47 -21.92 12.08 -5.47
C PHE A 47 -23.44 11.97 -5.62
N HIS A 48 -24.20 12.67 -4.77
CA HIS A 48 -25.67 12.59 -4.66
C HIS A 48 -26.41 13.74 -5.34
N THR A 49 -25.66 14.68 -5.90
CA THR A 49 -26.11 15.74 -6.80
C THR A 49 -24.98 16.00 -7.78
N ASP A 50 -25.23 16.81 -8.81
CA ASP A 50 -24.13 17.47 -9.50
C ASP A 50 -23.29 18.21 -8.46
N TRP A 51 -21.98 18.02 -8.54
CA TRP A 51 -21.01 18.66 -7.68
C TRP A 51 -19.99 19.40 -8.53
N GLY A 52 -19.53 20.54 -8.06
CA GLY A 52 -18.47 21.26 -8.74
C GLY A 52 -17.70 22.19 -7.84
N ARG A 53 -16.45 22.44 -8.21
CA ARG A 53 -15.55 23.39 -7.56
C ARG A 53 -14.82 24.19 -8.62
N GLY A 54 -14.72 25.50 -8.39
CA GLY A 54 -13.94 26.41 -9.25
C GLY A 54 -12.43 26.11 -9.20
N PRO A 55 -11.63 26.85 -9.99
CA PRO A 55 -10.18 26.68 -9.98
C PRO A 55 -9.58 27.05 -8.63
N GLY A 56 -8.41 26.50 -8.32
CA GLY A 56 -7.70 26.76 -7.07
C GLY A 56 -6.44 25.94 -6.91
N ILE A 57 -5.90 25.89 -5.71
CA ILE A 57 -4.63 25.23 -5.38
C ILE A 57 -4.88 24.23 -4.24
N HIS A 58 -4.49 22.97 -4.45
CA HIS A 58 -4.63 21.91 -3.46
C HIS A 58 -3.52 21.93 -2.41
N HIS A 59 -3.85 21.64 -1.15
CA HIS A 59 -2.88 21.52 -0.05
C HIS A 59 -2.23 20.12 0.04
N ALA A 60 -2.71 19.16 -0.75
CA ALA A 60 -2.22 17.79 -0.86
C ALA A 60 -2.07 17.38 -2.33
N ASN A 61 -1.18 16.43 -2.60
CA ASN A 61 -1.17 15.72 -3.88
C ASN A 61 -2.48 14.96 -4.00
N THR A 62 -3.32 15.36 -4.95
CA THR A 62 -4.71 14.91 -5.03
C THR A 62 -4.94 14.09 -6.29
N GLU A 63 -5.52 12.90 -6.16
CA GLU A 63 -5.87 12.06 -7.30
C GLU A 63 -7.35 11.71 -7.30
N TYR A 64 -7.97 11.72 -8.48
CA TYR A 64 -9.34 11.29 -8.73
C TYR A 64 -9.32 10.13 -9.73
N TYR A 65 -10.03 9.04 -9.42
CA TYR A 65 -10.23 7.95 -10.36
C TYR A 65 -11.72 7.58 -10.46
N VAL A 66 -12.27 7.59 -11.67
CA VAL A 66 -13.70 7.37 -11.92
C VAL A 66 -14.01 5.88 -11.97
N LEU A 67 -14.74 5.39 -10.96
CA LEU A 67 -15.26 4.01 -10.94
C LEU A 67 -16.56 3.89 -11.75
N GLU A 68 -17.47 4.85 -11.57
CA GLU A 68 -18.72 4.99 -12.30
C GLU A 68 -19.05 6.48 -12.49
N GLY A 69 -19.77 6.83 -13.56
CA GLY A 69 -20.16 8.20 -13.86
C GLY A 69 -19.12 8.96 -14.68
N GLU A 70 -19.02 10.28 -14.45
CA GLU A 70 -18.21 11.19 -15.28
C GLU A 70 -17.66 12.36 -14.44
N ILE A 71 -16.42 12.77 -14.77
CA ILE A 71 -15.76 13.98 -14.31
C ILE A 71 -15.51 14.93 -15.50
N ASP A 72 -15.67 16.23 -15.29
CA ASP A 72 -15.32 17.32 -16.23
C ASP A 72 -14.22 18.16 -15.57
N TYR A 73 -13.01 18.08 -16.09
CA TYR A 73 -11.86 18.87 -15.65
C TYR A 73 -11.51 19.90 -16.72
N GLY A 74 -11.68 21.20 -16.42
CA GLY A 74 -11.34 22.27 -17.36
C GLY A 74 -12.02 22.17 -18.75
N GLY A 75 -13.13 21.43 -18.87
CA GLY A 75 -13.86 21.20 -20.11
C GLY A 75 -13.60 19.83 -20.74
N VAL A 76 -12.67 19.05 -20.20
CA VAL A 76 -12.37 17.69 -20.62
C VAL A 76 -13.22 16.71 -19.81
N ARG A 77 -14.16 16.06 -20.47
CA ARG A 77 -15.06 15.07 -19.86
C ARG A 77 -14.53 13.66 -20.01
N ILE A 78 -14.47 12.93 -18.91
CA ILE A 78 -13.95 11.56 -18.87
C ILE A 78 -14.86 10.70 -17.97
N GLY A 79 -15.29 9.57 -18.50
CA GLY A 79 -16.15 8.61 -17.81
C GLY A 79 -15.37 7.65 -16.91
N LYS A 80 -15.91 6.45 -16.70
CA LYS A 80 -15.24 5.32 -16.05
C LYS A 80 -13.81 5.14 -16.58
N GLY A 81 -12.86 4.91 -15.67
CA GLY A 81 -11.44 4.81 -16.00
C GLY A 81 -10.75 6.18 -16.17
N GLY A 82 -11.49 7.28 -16.05
CA GLY A 82 -10.92 8.62 -16.01
C GLY A 82 -10.05 8.82 -14.77
N TYR A 83 -8.90 9.43 -14.97
CA TYR A 83 -7.91 9.72 -13.94
C TYR A 83 -7.48 11.19 -14.01
N VAL A 84 -7.46 11.86 -12.86
CA VAL A 84 -6.95 13.23 -12.72
C VAL A 84 -5.97 13.28 -11.55
N TYR A 85 -4.74 13.74 -11.78
CA TYR A 85 -3.77 14.10 -10.75
C TYR A 85 -3.64 15.61 -10.67
N ALA A 86 -3.84 16.15 -9.48
CA ALA A 86 -3.73 17.56 -9.11
C ALA A 86 -2.62 17.70 -8.06
N PRO A 87 -1.39 18.11 -8.45
CA PRO A 87 -0.28 18.20 -7.52
C PRO A 87 -0.50 19.28 -6.45
N LYS A 88 0.07 19.07 -5.26
CA LYS A 88 0.10 20.05 -4.18
C LYS A 88 0.75 21.34 -4.65
N GLY A 89 0.13 22.47 -4.34
CA GLY A 89 0.69 23.79 -4.64
C GLY A 89 0.61 24.21 -6.13
N VAL A 90 0.12 23.36 -7.03
CA VAL A 90 -0.06 23.68 -8.45
C VAL A 90 -1.48 24.23 -8.69
N PRO A 91 -1.65 25.36 -9.41
CA PRO A 91 -2.97 25.84 -9.81
C PRO A 91 -3.69 24.84 -10.71
N THR A 92 -4.89 24.44 -10.31
CA THR A 92 -5.74 23.49 -11.02
C THR A 92 -7.01 24.15 -11.51
N ASP A 93 -7.50 23.71 -12.67
CA ASP A 93 -8.75 24.21 -13.24
C ASP A 93 -9.96 23.75 -12.42
N TYR A 94 -11.15 24.19 -12.82
CA TYR A 94 -12.39 23.73 -12.25
C TYR A 94 -12.55 22.22 -12.45
N ILE A 95 -13.29 21.62 -11.52
CA ILE A 95 -13.70 20.22 -11.55
C ILE A 95 -15.22 20.16 -11.35
N LYS A 96 -15.90 19.36 -12.17
CA LYS A 96 -17.31 19.03 -11.99
C LYS A 96 -17.49 17.52 -12.04
N VAL A 97 -18.39 17.02 -11.23
CA VAL A 97 -18.71 15.61 -11.13
C VAL A 97 -20.22 15.46 -11.25
N ALA A 98 -20.66 14.60 -12.16
CA ALA A 98 -22.08 14.39 -12.42
C ALA A 98 -22.75 13.64 -11.24
N GLU A 99 -24.02 13.94 -10.98
CA GLU A 99 -24.84 13.18 -10.03
C GLU A 99 -24.78 11.67 -10.30
N GLY A 100 -24.66 10.87 -9.23
CA GLY A 100 -24.58 9.42 -9.31
C GLY A 100 -23.17 8.88 -9.60
N SER A 101 -22.18 9.76 -9.80
CA SER A 101 -20.80 9.33 -9.99
C SER A 101 -20.17 8.78 -8.70
N LYS A 102 -19.22 7.88 -8.89
CA LYS A 102 -18.48 7.17 -7.86
C LYS A 102 -17.00 7.25 -8.16
N LEU A 103 -16.24 7.88 -7.28
CA LEU A 103 -14.81 8.07 -7.46
C LEU A 103 -14.02 7.39 -6.34
N LEU A 104 -12.79 7.00 -6.65
CA LEU A 104 -11.72 6.97 -5.66
C LEU A 104 -11.07 8.35 -5.62
N HIS A 105 -10.79 8.82 -4.42
CA HIS A 105 -10.19 10.13 -4.18
C HIS A 105 -9.03 9.95 -3.19
N TYR A 106 -7.84 10.36 -3.60
CA TYR A 106 -6.63 10.22 -2.80
C TYR A 106 -6.05 11.59 -2.49
N ARG A 107 -5.46 11.72 -1.30
CA ARG A 107 -4.70 12.89 -0.84
C ARG A 107 -3.42 12.39 -0.20
N GLU A 108 -2.28 12.91 -0.60
CA GLU A 108 -0.98 12.60 0.01
C GLU A 108 -0.25 13.88 0.40
N TYR A 109 0.47 13.82 1.53
CA TYR A 109 1.33 14.87 2.05
C TYR A 109 0.60 16.18 2.37
N GLY A 110 -0.66 16.09 2.79
CA GLY A 110 -1.47 17.23 3.19
C GLY A 110 -2.94 16.87 3.42
N ASP A 111 -3.66 17.83 3.98
CA ASP A 111 -5.07 17.69 4.34
C ASP A 111 -6.03 18.05 3.17
N ALA A 112 -7.32 18.24 3.49
CA ALA A 112 -8.36 18.58 2.52
C ALA A 112 -8.26 20.01 1.97
N GLY A 113 -7.33 20.84 2.46
CA GLY A 113 -7.25 22.27 2.20
C GLY A 113 -7.21 22.64 0.72
N PHE A 114 -7.81 23.79 0.40
CA PHE A 114 -7.95 24.28 -0.96
C PHE A 114 -8.03 25.81 -0.99
N ASP A 115 -7.10 26.44 -1.71
CA ASP A 115 -7.07 27.88 -1.92
C ASP A 115 -7.75 28.21 -3.25
N ALA A 116 -8.99 28.72 -3.19
CA ALA A 116 -9.71 29.13 -4.38
C ALA A 116 -9.02 30.32 -5.08
N VAL A 117 -9.01 30.32 -6.41
CA VAL A 117 -8.49 31.42 -7.22
C VAL A 117 -9.56 31.90 -8.21
N ASP A 118 -9.51 33.17 -8.59
CA ASP A 118 -10.48 33.73 -9.55
C ASP A 118 -10.28 33.16 -10.97
N SER A 119 -9.04 32.85 -11.35
CA SER A 119 -8.69 32.26 -12.64
C SER A 119 -7.29 31.64 -12.63
N LEU A 120 -7.06 30.65 -13.50
CA LEU A 120 -5.74 30.05 -13.68
C LEU A 120 -4.67 31.05 -14.16
N GLY A 121 -5.04 31.96 -15.06
CA GLY A 121 -4.08 32.90 -15.67
C GLY A 121 -3.45 33.91 -14.71
N GLY A 122 -3.99 34.07 -13.50
CA GLY A 122 -3.43 34.92 -12.44
C GLY A 122 -2.93 34.14 -11.21
N ALA A 123 -3.07 32.81 -11.21
CA ALA A 123 -2.65 31.98 -10.10
C ALA A 123 -1.16 31.65 -10.21
N THR A 124 -0.46 31.68 -9.08
CA THR A 124 0.97 31.34 -9.00
C THR A 124 1.10 30.06 -8.20
N ALA A 125 1.85 29.09 -8.72
CA ALA A 125 2.18 27.88 -7.98
C ALA A 125 3.00 28.21 -6.73
N TRP A 126 2.92 27.35 -5.72
CA TRP A 126 3.79 27.44 -4.56
C TRP A 126 5.25 27.22 -4.97
N ALA A 127 6.18 27.78 -4.20
CA ALA A 127 7.60 27.80 -4.57
C ALA A 127 8.23 26.39 -4.63
N ASP A 128 7.70 25.46 -3.84
CA ASP A 128 8.12 24.06 -3.74
C ASP A 128 7.20 23.10 -4.51
N ALA A 129 6.19 23.63 -5.23
CA ALA A 129 5.31 22.84 -6.07
C ALA A 129 6.10 22.21 -7.23
N ARG A 130 5.74 20.97 -7.56
CA ARG A 130 6.35 20.21 -8.66
C ARG A 130 5.28 19.51 -9.48
N GLU A 131 5.69 19.04 -10.64
CA GLU A 131 4.84 18.31 -11.59
C GLU A 131 3.71 19.17 -12.17
N ASP A 132 3.02 18.62 -13.17
CA ASP A 132 1.87 19.24 -13.80
C ASP A 132 0.61 18.41 -13.51
N VAL A 133 -0.56 19.03 -13.71
CA VAL A 133 -1.83 18.30 -13.68
C VAL A 133 -1.84 17.25 -14.78
N ILE A 134 -2.21 16.01 -14.43
CA ILE A 134 -2.37 14.91 -15.38
C ILE A 134 -3.86 14.60 -15.53
N VAL A 135 -4.30 14.41 -16.78
CA VAL A 135 -5.68 14.03 -17.10
C VAL A 135 -5.63 12.88 -18.12
N ILE A 136 -6.10 11.70 -17.73
CA ILE A 136 -5.97 10.46 -18.50
C ILE A 136 -7.32 9.76 -18.62
N ASP A 137 -7.64 9.29 -19.83
CA ASP A 137 -8.62 8.23 -20.06
C ASP A 137 -7.89 6.88 -20.08
N SER A 138 -7.93 6.15 -18.97
CA SER A 138 -7.17 4.91 -18.85
C SER A 138 -7.79 3.75 -19.64
N ASP A 139 -9.08 3.81 -19.99
CA ASP A 139 -9.73 2.80 -20.82
C ASP A 139 -9.25 2.90 -22.28
N ALA A 140 -8.89 4.10 -22.74
CA ALA A 140 -8.26 4.32 -24.04
C ALA A 140 -6.78 3.87 -24.09
N MET A 141 -6.14 3.64 -22.95
CA MET A 141 -4.75 3.19 -22.88
C MET A 141 -4.60 1.72 -23.23
N LYS A 142 -3.44 1.36 -23.78
CA LYS A 142 -3.04 -0.03 -23.98
C LYS A 142 -2.43 -0.59 -22.70
N TRP A 143 -2.64 -1.88 -22.49
CA TRP A 143 -1.98 -2.64 -21.44
C TRP A 143 -0.58 -3.04 -21.88
N ASP A 144 0.42 -2.73 -21.07
CA ASP A 144 1.78 -3.20 -21.27
C ASP A 144 1.97 -4.49 -20.47
N ALA A 145 2.50 -5.54 -21.11
CA ALA A 145 2.85 -6.76 -20.39
C ALA A 145 4.03 -6.47 -19.47
N VAL A 146 3.95 -6.88 -18.20
CA VAL A 146 5.05 -6.74 -17.25
C VAL A 146 6.10 -7.81 -17.60
N PRO A 147 7.31 -7.45 -18.05
CA PRO A 147 8.31 -8.41 -18.48
C PRO A 147 9.00 -9.01 -17.25
N ASN A 148 8.47 -10.10 -16.71
CA ASN A 148 9.03 -10.74 -15.51
C ASN A 148 9.62 -12.14 -15.81
N PRO A 149 10.94 -12.31 -15.66
CA PRO A 149 11.56 -13.62 -15.42
C PRO A 149 11.20 -14.12 -14.01
N GLY A 150 10.58 -15.30 -13.91
CA GLY A 150 10.27 -15.94 -12.63
C GLY A 150 8.78 -16.22 -12.39
N PRO A 151 7.91 -15.19 -12.19
CA PRO A 151 6.47 -15.40 -12.05
C PRO A 151 5.84 -15.86 -13.38
N MET A 152 4.64 -16.45 -13.31
CA MET A 152 3.92 -16.82 -14.53
C MET A 152 3.62 -15.56 -15.37
N PRO A 153 3.71 -15.64 -16.71
CA PRO A 153 3.19 -14.59 -17.58
C PRO A 153 1.70 -14.33 -17.31
N GLY A 154 1.22 -13.12 -17.56
CA GLY A 154 -0.20 -12.77 -17.37
C GLY A 154 -0.47 -11.53 -16.54
N LEU A 155 0.59 -10.82 -16.11
CA LEU A 155 0.48 -9.52 -15.45
C LEU A 155 0.68 -8.38 -16.45
N PHE A 156 -0.20 -7.38 -16.37
CA PHE A 156 -0.22 -6.21 -17.24
C PHE A 156 -0.32 -4.94 -16.40
N ILE A 157 0.24 -3.85 -16.92
CA ILE A 157 0.32 -2.57 -16.23
C ILE A 157 -0.09 -1.41 -17.14
N LYS A 158 -0.70 -0.39 -16.54
CA LYS A 158 -0.86 0.97 -17.08
C LYS A 158 -0.41 1.95 -16.02
N TYR A 159 0.62 2.74 -16.30
CA TYR A 159 1.03 3.83 -15.41
C TYR A 159 0.13 5.03 -15.63
N LEU A 160 -0.40 5.59 -14.54
CA LEU A 160 -1.27 6.78 -14.57
C LEU A 160 -0.51 8.02 -14.09
N HIS A 161 0.35 7.85 -13.08
CA HIS A 161 1.21 8.90 -12.54
C HIS A 161 2.50 8.27 -12.01
N VAL A 162 3.62 8.96 -12.22
CA VAL A 162 4.94 8.62 -11.68
C VAL A 162 5.60 9.93 -11.26
N ASP A 163 5.94 10.05 -9.99
CA ASP A 163 6.80 11.11 -9.48
C ASP A 163 8.27 10.71 -9.70
N PRO A 164 9.01 11.42 -10.56
CA PRO A 164 10.38 11.06 -10.91
C PRO A 164 11.39 11.30 -9.78
N VAL A 165 11.03 12.07 -8.75
CA VAL A 165 11.90 12.42 -7.63
C VAL A 165 11.77 11.40 -6.52
N THR A 166 10.54 11.12 -6.08
CA THR A 166 10.28 10.24 -4.94
C THR A 166 10.18 8.76 -5.35
N GLY A 167 9.91 8.51 -6.62
CA GLY A 167 9.55 7.20 -7.15
C GLY A 167 8.13 6.79 -6.77
N PHE A 168 7.28 7.72 -6.32
CA PHE A 168 5.85 7.49 -6.10
C PHE A 168 5.16 7.18 -7.43
N TYR A 169 4.19 6.28 -7.44
CA TYR A 169 3.40 6.05 -8.65
C TYR A 169 2.03 5.43 -8.39
N THR A 170 1.11 5.80 -9.27
CA THR A 170 -0.24 5.23 -9.39
C THR A 170 -0.35 4.47 -10.70
N ARG A 171 -0.89 3.26 -10.63
CA ARG A 171 -1.00 2.34 -11.77
C ARG A 171 -2.28 1.53 -11.72
N LEU A 172 -2.74 1.10 -12.89
CA LEU A 172 -3.62 -0.06 -12.99
C LEU A 172 -2.77 -1.30 -13.20
N VAL A 173 -3.06 -2.35 -12.46
CA VAL A 173 -2.46 -3.68 -12.64
C VAL A 173 -3.57 -4.67 -12.94
N HIS A 174 -3.40 -5.45 -14.00
CA HIS A 174 -4.32 -6.53 -14.37
C HIS A 174 -3.58 -7.86 -14.38
N ALA A 175 -4.08 -8.83 -13.63
CA ALA A 175 -3.66 -10.22 -13.70
C ALA A 175 -4.75 -11.04 -14.40
N GLN A 176 -4.37 -11.76 -15.45
CA GLN A 176 -5.27 -12.64 -16.20
C GLN A 176 -5.74 -13.80 -15.34
N GLU A 177 -6.91 -14.37 -15.69
CA GLU A 177 -7.42 -15.59 -15.08
C GLU A 177 -6.34 -16.68 -15.01
N GLY A 178 -6.22 -17.30 -13.83
CA GLY A 178 -5.24 -18.36 -13.60
C GLY A 178 -3.82 -17.88 -13.33
N TRP A 179 -3.57 -16.57 -13.31
CA TRP A 179 -2.27 -16.05 -12.88
C TRP A 179 -2.04 -16.34 -11.41
N SER A 180 -0.82 -16.77 -11.06
CA SER A 180 -0.45 -17.07 -9.69
C SER A 180 1.03 -16.81 -9.42
N ASP A 181 1.34 -16.39 -8.20
CA ASP A 181 2.69 -16.35 -7.66
C ASP A 181 2.71 -17.00 -6.29
N HIS A 182 3.52 -18.06 -6.16
CA HIS A 182 3.60 -18.83 -4.94
C HIS A 182 4.61 -18.25 -3.93
N ARG A 183 5.32 -17.17 -4.26
CA ARG A 183 6.32 -16.59 -3.37
C ARG A 183 5.70 -15.48 -2.54
N LEU A 184 6.15 -15.34 -1.30
CA LEU A 184 5.75 -14.20 -0.48
C LEU A 184 6.66 -13.01 -0.76
N ALA A 185 6.05 -11.89 -1.16
CA ALA A 185 6.74 -10.65 -1.41
C ALA A 185 6.67 -9.72 -0.19
N HIS A 186 7.66 -8.84 -0.12
CA HIS A 186 7.67 -7.62 0.68
C HIS A 186 8.61 -6.62 -0.01
N HIS A 187 8.43 -5.33 0.26
CA HIS A 187 9.13 -4.26 -0.46
C HIS A 187 9.41 -3.05 0.45
N PRO A 188 10.36 -2.16 0.10
CA PRO A 188 10.79 -1.04 0.95
C PRO A 188 9.81 0.14 1.02
N CYS A 189 8.81 0.19 0.13
CA CYS A 189 7.76 1.20 0.06
C CYS A 189 6.43 0.68 0.61
N TYR A 190 5.43 1.54 0.84
CA TYR A 190 4.08 1.05 1.04
C TYR A 190 3.49 0.56 -0.29
N GLU A 191 2.49 -0.31 -0.19
CA GLU A 191 1.63 -0.66 -1.31
C GLU A 191 0.17 -0.59 -0.86
N GLU A 192 -0.67 0.09 -1.63
CA GLU A 192 -2.12 0.07 -1.43
C GLU A 192 -2.83 -0.25 -2.72
N ALA A 193 -4.00 -0.88 -2.63
CA ALA A 193 -4.81 -1.15 -3.79
C ALA A 193 -6.30 -1.14 -3.51
N TYR A 194 -7.07 -0.82 -4.55
CA TYR A 194 -8.51 -1.00 -4.62
C TYR A 194 -8.86 -1.91 -5.80
N THR A 195 -9.58 -3.00 -5.56
CA THR A 195 -10.01 -3.92 -6.62
C THR A 195 -11.12 -3.28 -7.47
N THR A 196 -10.85 -3.07 -8.76
CA THR A 196 -11.77 -2.44 -9.72
C THR A 196 -12.45 -3.44 -10.67
N GLN A 197 -11.93 -4.66 -10.76
CA GLN A 197 -12.53 -5.75 -11.51
C GLN A 197 -12.10 -7.10 -10.95
N GLY A 198 -12.99 -8.07 -11.03
CA GLY A 198 -12.65 -9.47 -10.85
C GLY A 198 -12.32 -9.81 -9.40
N HIS A 199 -11.53 -10.86 -9.22
CA HIS A 199 -11.31 -11.45 -7.92
C HIS A 199 -9.98 -12.24 -7.84
N MET A 200 -9.31 -12.14 -6.69
CA MET A 200 -8.07 -12.85 -6.39
C MET A 200 -8.14 -13.44 -4.98
N GLU A 201 -7.75 -14.70 -4.84
CA GLU A 201 -7.50 -15.31 -3.54
C GLU A 201 -6.02 -15.20 -3.21
N TYR A 202 -5.76 -14.96 -1.93
CA TYR A 202 -4.42 -15.04 -1.41
C TYR A 202 -4.45 -15.39 0.07
N ASN A 203 -3.27 -15.35 0.66
CA ASN A 203 -2.99 -15.93 1.95
C ASN A 203 -3.67 -15.22 3.14
N PHE A 204 -4.17 -14.00 2.94
CA PHE A 204 -4.96 -13.28 3.93
C PHE A 204 -6.43 -13.13 3.53
N GLY A 205 -6.92 -13.96 2.60
CA GLY A 205 -8.32 -13.99 2.20
C GLY A 205 -8.53 -13.54 0.76
N THR A 206 -9.68 -12.95 0.49
CA THR A 206 -10.14 -12.68 -0.87
C THR A 206 -10.18 -11.19 -1.19
N LEU A 207 -9.61 -10.81 -2.32
CA LEU A 207 -9.72 -9.49 -2.93
C LEU A 207 -10.84 -9.51 -3.97
N ASP A 208 -12.06 -9.21 -3.56
CA ASP A 208 -13.22 -9.05 -4.46
C ASP A 208 -13.35 -7.59 -4.92
N LEU A 209 -14.22 -7.34 -5.90
CA LEU A 209 -14.59 -5.99 -6.32
C LEU A 209 -14.96 -5.11 -5.11
N GLY A 210 -14.31 -3.95 -5.04
CA GLY A 210 -14.51 -3.00 -3.94
C GLY A 210 -13.71 -3.30 -2.67
N THR A 211 -12.80 -4.27 -2.70
CA THR A 211 -11.87 -4.52 -1.58
C THR A 211 -10.69 -3.58 -1.63
N TYR A 212 -10.35 -3.01 -0.47
CA TYR A 212 -9.20 -2.13 -0.29
C TYR A 212 -8.18 -2.71 0.69
N PHE A 213 -6.90 -2.43 0.43
CA PHE A 213 -5.80 -2.64 1.36
C PHE A 213 -4.82 -1.47 1.34
N PHE A 214 -4.13 -1.27 2.47
CA PHE A 214 -2.97 -0.40 2.65
C PHE A 214 -1.92 -1.15 3.46
N ARG A 215 -0.83 -1.56 2.82
CA ARG A 215 0.30 -2.25 3.45
C ARG A 215 1.46 -1.28 3.61
N PRO A 216 1.83 -0.90 4.86
CA PRO A 216 3.07 -0.20 5.13
C PRO A 216 4.29 -0.96 4.58
N ALA A 217 5.44 -0.29 4.56
CA ALA A 217 6.67 -0.90 4.08
C ALA A 217 6.96 -2.22 4.81
N ARG A 218 7.48 -3.18 4.06
CA ARG A 218 7.96 -4.49 4.54
C ARG A 218 6.89 -5.44 5.06
N VAL A 219 5.60 -5.08 5.00
CA VAL A 219 4.51 -6.03 5.29
C VAL A 219 4.56 -7.15 4.26
N LYS A 220 4.75 -8.38 4.75
CA LYS A 220 4.85 -9.58 3.91
C LYS A 220 3.47 -10.03 3.44
N HIS A 221 3.35 -10.40 2.16
CA HIS A 221 2.07 -10.78 1.53
C HIS A 221 2.25 -11.72 0.34
N GLY A 222 1.15 -12.36 -0.07
CA GLY A 222 1.10 -13.46 -1.06
C GLY A 222 1.02 -14.80 -0.35
N HIS A 223 0.78 -15.96 -0.94
CA HIS A 223 0.63 -16.40 -2.33
C HIS A 223 -0.60 -15.87 -3.02
N PHE A 224 -0.49 -15.45 -4.28
CA PHE A 224 -1.57 -14.87 -5.06
C PHE A 224 -2.09 -15.84 -6.11
N THR A 225 -3.41 -15.87 -6.28
CA THR A 225 -4.10 -16.65 -7.32
C THR A 225 -5.33 -15.89 -7.82
N THR A 226 -5.33 -15.46 -9.07
CA THR A 226 -6.51 -14.86 -9.71
C THR A 226 -7.44 -15.91 -10.28
N MET A 227 -8.75 -15.77 -10.05
CA MET A 227 -9.72 -16.76 -10.53
C MET A 227 -10.42 -16.31 -11.82
N GLU A 228 -11.61 -16.86 -12.10
CA GLU A 228 -12.37 -16.64 -13.33
C GLU A 228 -12.49 -15.15 -13.68
N GLY A 229 -12.11 -14.79 -14.89
CA GLY A 229 -12.10 -13.41 -15.39
C GLY A 229 -10.90 -12.54 -14.97
N GLY A 230 -9.98 -13.10 -14.18
CA GLY A 230 -8.80 -12.39 -13.67
C GLY A 230 -9.16 -11.33 -12.62
N ALA A 231 -8.23 -10.40 -12.36
CA ALA A 231 -8.46 -9.30 -11.44
C ALA A 231 -7.70 -8.04 -11.86
N THR A 232 -8.28 -6.88 -11.56
CA THR A 232 -7.67 -5.56 -11.82
C THR A 232 -7.74 -4.69 -10.58
N TRP A 233 -6.66 -3.97 -10.31
CA TRP A 233 -6.55 -3.04 -9.20
C TRP A 233 -6.06 -1.68 -9.66
N LEU A 234 -6.58 -0.63 -9.03
CA LEU A 234 -5.87 0.65 -8.94
C LEU A 234 -4.92 0.54 -7.75
N LEU A 235 -3.62 0.75 -8.00
CA LEU A 235 -2.57 0.37 -7.09
C LEU A 235 -1.53 1.50 -6.98
N ARG A 236 -1.16 1.87 -5.75
CA ARG A 236 -0.28 3.01 -5.46
C ARG A 236 0.87 2.57 -4.56
N SER A 237 2.05 3.17 -4.78
CA SER A 237 3.25 2.92 -3.98
C SER A 237 4.02 4.23 -3.84
N ASP A 238 4.55 4.55 -2.65
CA ASP A 238 5.36 5.76 -2.43
C ASP A 238 6.82 5.65 -2.88
N GLY A 239 7.20 4.53 -3.48
CA GLY A 239 8.53 4.29 -4.02
C GLY A 239 8.53 3.07 -4.92
N GLU A 240 9.63 2.87 -5.66
CA GLU A 240 9.82 1.72 -6.56
C GLU A 240 9.54 0.39 -5.84
N LEU A 241 8.56 -0.38 -6.35
CA LEU A 241 8.13 -1.65 -5.78
C LEU A 241 9.13 -2.77 -6.06
N LYS A 242 10.25 -2.74 -5.35
CA LYS A 242 11.26 -3.78 -5.43
C LYS A 242 10.90 -4.98 -4.58
N ASN A 243 10.51 -6.07 -5.23
CA ASN A 243 10.07 -7.28 -4.55
C ASN A 243 11.23 -8.09 -3.96
N TRP A 244 11.16 -8.31 -2.64
CA TRP A 244 11.99 -9.25 -1.90
C TRP A 244 11.16 -10.51 -1.58
N TYR A 245 11.67 -11.67 -1.97
CA TYR A 245 10.90 -12.92 -1.90
C TYR A 245 11.33 -13.83 -0.76
N THR A 246 10.34 -14.44 -0.10
CA THR A 246 10.52 -15.59 0.81
C THR A 246 9.94 -16.85 0.16
N GLN A 247 10.58 -17.99 0.41
CA GLN A 247 10.11 -19.34 0.05
C GLN A 247 10.20 -20.25 1.29
N ASN A 248 9.31 -21.25 1.38
CA ASN A 248 9.25 -22.22 2.48
C ASN A 248 8.95 -21.58 3.86
N GLU A 249 8.14 -20.54 3.88
CA GLU A 249 7.65 -19.95 5.13
C GLU A 249 6.71 -20.89 5.88
N TRP A 250 6.63 -20.65 7.19
CA TRP A 250 5.65 -21.29 8.05
C TRP A 250 5.43 -20.37 9.25
N VAL A 251 4.18 -20.21 9.67
CA VAL A 251 3.85 -19.67 10.99
C VAL A 251 2.85 -20.60 11.66
N ARG A 252 3.25 -21.18 12.79
CA ARG A 252 2.39 -22.08 13.56
C ARG A 252 2.25 -21.56 14.98
N TRP A 253 1.06 -21.05 15.29
CA TRP A 253 0.70 -20.59 16.62
C TRP A 253 -0.30 -21.55 17.27
N GLY A 254 -0.17 -21.83 18.56
CA GLY A 254 -1.09 -22.69 19.28
C GLY A 254 -0.54 -23.06 20.66
N GLY A 255 -1.33 -23.78 21.44
CA GLY A 255 -1.04 -24.06 22.82
C GLY A 255 -2.10 -24.92 23.49
N ASP A 256 -1.86 -25.15 24.77
CA ASP A 256 -2.69 -26.02 25.60
C ASP A 256 -3.53 -25.15 26.55
N GLY A 257 -4.83 -25.44 26.61
CA GLY A 257 -5.73 -24.89 27.61
C GLY A 257 -5.41 -25.48 28.98
N VAL A 258 -5.19 -24.60 29.96
CA VAL A 258 -4.81 -24.97 31.33
C VAL A 258 -5.95 -24.86 32.33
N ASN A 259 -7.04 -24.20 31.96
CA ASN A 259 -8.28 -24.04 32.74
C ASN A 259 -9.54 -24.17 31.87
N TYR A 260 -9.37 -24.70 30.65
CA TYR A 260 -10.47 -24.95 29.71
C TYR A 260 -10.09 -26.11 28.79
N THR A 261 -11.12 -26.80 28.32
CA THR A 261 -11.04 -27.89 27.35
C THR A 261 -12.05 -27.66 26.23
N ALA A 262 -12.24 -28.66 25.36
CA ALA A 262 -13.26 -28.65 24.32
C ALA A 262 -14.69 -28.52 24.87
N GLU A 263 -14.89 -28.97 26.10
CA GLU A 263 -16.17 -29.04 26.78
C GLU A 263 -16.51 -27.76 27.55
N GLY A 264 -15.57 -26.83 27.70
CA GLY A 264 -15.75 -25.54 28.35
C GLY A 264 -14.68 -25.23 29.39
N LEU A 265 -15.01 -24.32 30.32
CA LEU A 265 -14.18 -24.01 31.48
C LEU A 265 -14.06 -25.25 32.38
N ASP A 266 -12.84 -25.65 32.71
CA ASP A 266 -12.55 -26.72 33.67
C ASP A 266 -11.56 -26.16 34.71
N GLU A 267 -12.07 -25.86 35.90
CA GLU A 267 -11.29 -25.30 37.01
C GLU A 267 -10.68 -26.39 37.91
N GLU A 268 -11.05 -27.66 37.70
CA GLU A 268 -10.47 -28.77 38.44
C GLU A 268 -9.07 -29.12 37.90
N PRO A 269 -8.16 -29.68 38.71
CA PRO A 269 -6.83 -30.06 38.24
C PRO A 269 -6.90 -31.09 37.11
N HIS A 270 -6.58 -30.64 35.88
CA HIS A 270 -6.50 -31.49 34.69
C HIS A 270 -5.15 -31.27 33.98
N PRO A 271 -4.65 -32.26 33.21
CA PRO A 271 -3.50 -32.02 32.35
C PRO A 271 -3.86 -30.96 31.29
N PRO A 272 -2.93 -30.07 30.91
CA PRO A 272 -3.15 -29.14 29.81
C PRO A 272 -3.63 -29.88 28.56
N THR A 273 -4.67 -29.37 27.92
CA THR A 273 -5.29 -29.99 26.74
C THR A 273 -5.06 -29.12 25.53
N ARG A 274 -4.53 -29.70 24.45
CA ARG A 274 -4.31 -28.97 23.19
C ARG A 274 -5.63 -28.37 22.70
N TRP A 275 -5.70 -27.05 22.64
CA TRP A 275 -6.96 -26.39 22.29
C TRP A 275 -6.80 -25.11 21.48
N SER A 276 -5.69 -24.38 21.63
CA SER A 276 -5.34 -23.35 20.65
C SER A 276 -4.50 -23.98 19.54
N SER A 277 -4.99 -23.85 18.31
CA SER A 277 -4.33 -24.32 17.09
C SER A 277 -4.27 -23.17 16.11
N SER A 278 -3.29 -23.20 15.20
CA SER A 278 -3.23 -22.21 14.13
C SER A 278 -4.47 -22.39 13.27
N THR A 279 -4.93 -21.32 12.64
CA THR A 279 -6.08 -21.44 11.73
C THR A 279 -5.75 -22.39 10.56
N HIS A 280 -4.49 -22.44 10.13
CA HIS A 280 -3.94 -23.49 9.25
C HIS A 280 -4.28 -24.91 9.70
N ASP A 281 -4.14 -25.22 10.99
CA ASP A 281 -4.43 -26.56 11.55
C ASP A 281 -5.97 -26.81 11.66
N LEU A 282 -6.80 -25.77 11.61
CA LEU A 282 -8.27 -25.83 11.76
C LEU A 282 -9.03 -25.78 10.44
N ALA A 283 -8.45 -25.18 9.41
CA ALA A 283 -9.07 -24.96 8.11
C ALA A 283 -8.77 -26.14 7.17
N THR A 284 -9.61 -27.18 7.15
CA THR A 284 -9.50 -28.24 6.14
C THR A 284 -10.81 -28.44 5.38
N PRO A 285 -10.85 -28.25 4.04
CA PRO A 285 -9.77 -27.68 3.19
C PRO A 285 -9.71 -26.14 3.29
N TRP A 286 -8.50 -25.56 3.31
CA TRP A 286 -8.29 -24.10 3.39
C TRP A 286 -8.24 -23.40 2.03
N ARG A 287 -8.01 -24.13 0.93
CA ARG A 287 -8.01 -23.62 -0.46
C ARG A 287 -8.83 -24.53 -1.37
N THR A 288 -9.38 -23.95 -2.44
CA THR A 288 -10.09 -24.74 -3.44
C THR A 288 -9.14 -25.66 -4.19
N GLU A 289 -9.65 -26.76 -4.77
CA GLU A 289 -8.84 -27.66 -5.61
C GLU A 289 -8.22 -26.90 -6.80
N GLU A 290 -8.94 -25.91 -7.33
CA GLU A 290 -8.48 -25.07 -8.44
C GLU A 290 -7.33 -24.16 -8.03
N ASP A 291 -7.43 -23.48 -6.88
CA ASP A 291 -6.34 -22.66 -6.35
C ASP A 291 -5.07 -23.50 -6.13
N MET A 292 -5.20 -24.66 -5.48
CA MET A 292 -4.07 -25.58 -5.28
C MET A 292 -3.46 -26.07 -6.61
N ARG A 293 -4.28 -26.31 -7.64
CA ARG A 293 -3.80 -26.69 -8.97
C ARG A 293 -2.97 -25.57 -9.59
N GLN A 294 -3.43 -24.31 -9.50
CA GLN A 294 -2.74 -23.15 -10.08
C GLN A 294 -1.43 -22.84 -9.34
N MET A 295 -1.43 -22.88 -8.01
CA MET A 295 -0.20 -22.71 -7.21
C MET A 295 0.87 -23.74 -7.55
N ASN A 296 0.49 -25.02 -7.65
CA ASN A 296 1.42 -26.09 -8.03
C ASN A 296 1.97 -25.89 -9.45
N ALA A 297 1.14 -25.39 -10.38
CA ALA A 297 1.59 -25.06 -11.72
C ALA A 297 2.60 -23.90 -11.72
N ALA A 298 2.34 -22.84 -10.94
CA ALA A 298 3.27 -21.72 -10.78
C ALA A 298 4.61 -22.14 -10.16
N TRP A 299 4.57 -23.03 -9.16
CA TRP A 299 5.77 -23.60 -8.56
C TRP A 299 6.55 -24.45 -9.57
N GLN A 300 5.89 -25.38 -10.26
CA GLN A 300 6.53 -26.23 -11.26
C GLN A 300 7.13 -25.39 -12.41
N PHE A 301 6.45 -24.31 -12.83
CA PHE A 301 6.99 -23.38 -13.82
C PHE A 301 8.33 -22.79 -13.37
N GLN A 302 8.47 -22.38 -12.10
CA GLN A 302 9.76 -21.89 -11.59
C GLN A 302 10.83 -22.97 -11.55
N VAL A 303 10.47 -24.21 -11.19
CA VAL A 303 11.37 -25.37 -11.23
C VAL A 303 11.90 -25.58 -12.66
N ASP A 304 11.00 -25.58 -13.64
CA ASP A 304 11.32 -25.79 -15.06
C ASP A 304 12.21 -24.67 -15.63
N GLN A 305 12.12 -23.46 -15.08
CA GLN A 305 12.98 -22.32 -15.41
C GLN A 305 14.31 -22.29 -14.61
N GLY A 306 14.54 -23.26 -13.72
CA GLY A 306 15.72 -23.30 -12.86
C GLY A 306 15.76 -22.19 -11.79
N GLN A 307 14.60 -21.66 -11.41
CA GLN A 307 14.45 -20.54 -10.46
C GLN A 307 14.09 -21.00 -9.04
N GLN A 308 13.84 -22.30 -8.82
CA GLN A 308 13.54 -22.83 -7.50
C GLN A 308 14.76 -22.75 -6.57
N ASN A 309 14.61 -22.07 -5.41
CA ASN A 309 15.69 -21.85 -4.44
C ASN A 309 17.00 -21.25 -5.03
N SER A 310 16.94 -20.73 -6.25
CA SER A 310 18.07 -20.05 -6.88
C SER A 310 18.17 -18.62 -6.34
N PRO A 311 19.38 -18.05 -6.21
CA PRO A 311 19.52 -16.63 -5.89
C PRO A 311 18.70 -15.81 -6.88
N VAL A 312 17.70 -15.09 -6.37
CA VAL A 312 16.90 -14.19 -7.20
C VAL A 312 17.84 -13.07 -7.65
N LYS A 313 18.10 -12.99 -8.95
CA LYS A 313 18.67 -11.77 -9.51
C LYS A 313 17.56 -10.72 -9.42
N HIS A 314 17.67 -9.79 -8.47
CA HIS A 314 16.71 -8.68 -8.37
C HIS A 314 16.60 -8.02 -9.74
N GLN A 315 15.40 -8.07 -10.32
CA GLN A 315 15.04 -7.19 -11.43
C GLN A 315 15.11 -5.76 -10.89
N GLY A 316 15.70 -4.83 -11.64
CA GLY A 316 15.89 -3.44 -11.21
C GLY A 316 17.30 -3.11 -10.70
N THR A 317 18.36 -3.45 -11.45
CA THR A 317 19.66 -2.78 -11.30
C THR A 317 19.62 -1.39 -11.96
N GLY A 318 18.64 -0.57 -11.55
CA GLY A 318 18.22 0.68 -12.18
C GLY A 318 16.69 0.78 -12.25
N ALA A 319 16.16 2.01 -12.36
CA ALA A 319 14.72 2.29 -12.41
C ALA A 319 13.99 1.38 -13.41
N ASP A 320 12.83 0.85 -13.01
CA ASP A 320 11.97 -0.01 -13.83
C ASP A 320 11.90 0.52 -15.29
N PRO A 321 12.29 -0.26 -16.31
CA PRO A 321 12.28 0.16 -17.71
C PRO A 321 10.93 0.69 -18.19
N SER A 322 9.83 0.22 -17.61
CA SER A 322 8.47 0.69 -17.89
C SER A 322 8.16 2.02 -17.20
N VAL A 323 8.69 2.25 -15.99
CA VAL A 323 8.71 3.58 -15.34
C VAL A 323 9.57 4.54 -16.15
N LEU A 324 10.76 4.14 -16.59
CA LEU A 324 11.62 4.94 -17.46
C LEU A 324 10.98 5.22 -18.83
N ALA A 325 10.26 4.25 -19.40
CA ALA A 325 9.54 4.44 -20.67
C ALA A 325 8.36 5.39 -20.50
N PHE A 326 7.63 5.29 -19.39
CA PHE A 326 6.55 6.21 -19.04
C PHE A 326 7.09 7.61 -18.79
N MET A 327 8.15 7.76 -17.99
CA MET A 327 8.85 9.03 -17.77
C MET A 327 9.32 9.64 -19.09
N LYS A 328 9.90 8.85 -20.00
CA LYS A 328 10.28 9.32 -21.35
C LYS A 328 9.09 9.71 -22.22
N ALA A 329 7.96 9.03 -22.09
CA ALA A 329 6.73 9.35 -22.83
C ALA A 329 6.09 10.65 -22.30
N MET A 330 6.10 10.87 -20.99
CA MET A 330 5.67 12.12 -20.35
C MET A 330 6.59 13.28 -20.74
N ASP A 331 7.91 13.09 -20.68
CA ASP A 331 8.90 14.09 -21.09
C ASP A 331 8.76 14.45 -22.58
N ALA A 332 8.47 13.48 -23.44
CA ALA A 332 8.17 13.73 -24.86
C ALA A 332 6.87 14.52 -25.09
N ALA A 333 5.86 14.37 -24.21
CA ALA A 333 4.64 15.16 -24.24
C ALA A 333 4.87 16.59 -23.70
N GLN A 334 5.69 16.76 -22.66
CA GLN A 334 6.12 18.07 -22.14
C GLN A 334 7.05 18.82 -23.11
N LEU A 335 7.89 18.13 -23.89
CA LEU A 335 8.74 18.73 -24.93
C LEU A 335 7.94 19.33 -26.11
N GLN A 336 6.67 18.98 -26.28
CA GLN A 336 5.75 19.67 -27.20
C GLN A 336 5.09 20.92 -26.57
N GLY A 337 5.31 21.17 -25.28
CA GLY A 337 4.71 22.24 -24.48
C GLY A 337 5.57 23.49 -24.21
N GLY A 338 6.84 23.52 -24.62
CA GLY A 338 7.62 24.76 -24.75
C GLY A 338 8.51 25.16 -23.56
N HIS A 339 9.74 25.53 -23.94
CA HIS A 339 10.92 25.91 -23.14
C HIS A 339 10.81 27.17 -22.27
N GLY A 340 11.60 27.18 -21.18
CA GLY A 340 12.63 28.22 -20.99
C GLY A 340 12.73 28.85 -19.60
N HIS A 341 13.76 28.47 -18.83
CA HIS A 341 14.93 29.28 -18.46
C HIS A 341 15.49 28.93 -17.08
N GLU A 342 16.78 28.59 -17.09
CA GLU A 342 17.68 28.48 -15.95
C GLU A 342 17.80 29.82 -15.22
N HIS A 343 17.76 29.81 -13.88
CA HIS A 343 18.46 30.79 -13.07
C HIS A 343 18.99 30.15 -11.78
N ASP A 344 20.31 30.28 -11.65
CA ASP A 344 21.18 29.86 -10.57
C ASP A 344 21.18 30.92 -9.47
N HIS A 345 20.92 30.56 -8.20
CA HIS A 345 21.27 31.38 -7.04
C HIS A 345 21.54 30.52 -5.79
N SER A 346 22.81 30.54 -5.39
CA SER A 346 23.33 30.09 -4.10
C SER A 346 22.89 31.00 -2.95
N HIS A 347 22.43 30.42 -1.83
CA HIS A 347 22.49 31.08 -0.53
C HIS A 347 22.77 30.05 0.59
N ASP A 348 23.95 30.21 1.20
CA ASP A 348 24.32 29.63 2.49
C ASP A 348 23.53 30.30 3.62
N HIS A 349 23.04 29.50 4.56
CA HIS A 349 22.78 29.96 5.94
C HIS A 349 23.04 28.83 6.94
N ASP A 350 24.16 28.96 7.65
CA ASP A 350 24.46 28.27 8.91
C ASP A 350 23.50 28.74 10.01
N HIS A 351 22.92 27.80 10.74
CA HIS A 351 22.44 28.04 12.10
C HIS A 351 22.65 26.80 12.98
N ASP A 352 23.72 26.87 13.78
CA ASP A 352 23.93 26.05 14.97
C ASP A 352 22.90 26.41 16.04
N HIS A 353 22.25 25.41 16.60
CA HIS A 353 21.63 25.50 17.93
C HIS A 353 21.90 24.22 18.73
N ASP A 354 22.94 24.29 19.56
CA ASP A 354 23.15 23.40 20.68
C ASP A 354 22.08 23.61 21.75
N HIS A 355 21.40 22.52 22.14
CA HIS A 355 20.70 22.45 23.41
C HIS A 355 21.05 21.13 24.11
N ASP A 356 22.08 21.22 24.96
CA ASP A 356 22.35 20.27 26.03
C ASP A 356 21.22 20.32 27.08
N HIS A 357 20.56 19.19 27.29
CA HIS A 357 19.84 18.91 28.53
C HIS A 357 20.26 17.53 29.05
N SER A 358 21.28 17.53 29.89
CA SER A 358 21.60 16.44 30.80
C SER A 358 20.58 16.43 31.94
N HIS A 359 19.85 15.33 32.06
CA HIS A 359 19.15 14.97 33.29
C HIS A 359 19.69 13.63 33.78
N ASP A 360 20.64 13.72 34.71
CA ASP A 360 21.04 12.60 35.56
C ASP A 360 19.90 12.29 36.53
N HIS A 361 19.35 11.09 36.43
CA HIS A 361 18.56 10.47 37.49
C HIS A 361 19.26 9.19 37.93
N ASP A 362 20.16 9.33 38.89
CA ASP A 362 20.63 8.21 39.71
C ASP A 362 19.47 7.71 40.58
N HIS A 363 18.96 6.52 40.25
CA HIS A 363 18.18 5.71 41.16
C HIS A 363 18.98 4.46 41.52
N ASP A 364 19.68 4.55 42.64
CA ASP A 364 20.26 3.42 43.36
C ASP A 364 19.13 2.58 43.96
N HIS A 365 18.89 1.40 43.38
CA HIS A 365 18.05 0.38 43.96
C HIS A 365 18.91 -0.86 44.26
N SER A 366 19.48 -0.87 45.46
CA SER A 366 20.00 -2.08 46.09
C SER A 366 18.85 -3.05 46.39
N HIS A 367 18.65 -4.06 45.56
CA HIS A 367 17.86 -5.24 45.90
C HIS A 367 18.78 -6.45 46.07
N GLU A 368 19.24 -6.66 47.30
CA GLU A 368 19.66 -7.98 47.76
C GLU A 368 18.42 -8.86 47.92
N GLY A 369 18.18 -9.69 46.92
CA GLY A 369 17.18 -10.74 46.94
C GLY A 369 17.48 -11.68 45.78
N ALA A 370 18.05 -12.84 46.08
CA ALA A 370 18.24 -13.90 45.10
C ALA A 370 16.85 -14.42 44.68
N GLU A 371 16.29 -13.83 43.61
CA GLU A 371 15.15 -14.39 42.91
C GLU A 371 15.54 -15.81 42.42
N PRO A 372 14.66 -16.81 42.57
CA PRO A 372 14.89 -18.10 41.92
C PRO A 372 15.08 -17.85 40.43
N ALA A 373 16.15 -18.36 39.84
CA ALA A 373 16.43 -18.21 38.42
C ALA A 373 15.17 -18.60 37.64
N ARG A 374 14.52 -17.61 37.04
CA ARG A 374 13.40 -17.84 36.11
C ARG A 374 13.92 -18.85 35.09
N GLU A 375 13.23 -19.97 34.93
CA GLU A 375 13.40 -20.80 33.73
C GLU A 375 13.06 -19.90 32.54
N VAL A 376 14.09 -19.33 31.93
CA VAL A 376 13.96 -18.64 30.66
C VAL A 376 13.72 -19.75 29.65
N ILE A 377 12.61 -19.66 28.92
CA ILE A 377 12.39 -20.53 27.77
C ILE A 377 13.48 -20.17 26.76
N ASP A 378 14.57 -20.94 26.76
CA ASP A 378 15.70 -20.75 25.86
C ASP A 378 15.33 -21.38 24.51
N LEU A 379 14.51 -20.67 23.75
CA LEU A 379 14.19 -21.03 22.37
C LEU A 379 15.38 -20.62 21.50
N ASP A 380 16.37 -21.52 21.37
CA ASP A 380 17.47 -21.35 20.42
C ASP A 380 17.01 -21.72 19.01
N TRP A 381 16.63 -20.70 18.24
CA TRP A 381 16.25 -20.82 16.83
C TRP A 381 17.44 -20.87 15.88
N GLY A 382 18.69 -20.85 16.39
CA GLY A 382 19.92 -20.81 15.59
C GLY A 382 20.27 -19.43 15.02
N TRP A 383 19.49 -18.39 15.34
CA TRP A 383 19.75 -17.00 14.98
C TRP A 383 19.04 -16.05 15.97
N SER A 384 19.64 -14.89 16.25
CA SER A 384 18.95 -13.84 17.02
C SER A 384 18.17 -12.95 16.06
N GLY A 385 16.87 -12.76 16.29
CA GLY A 385 16.04 -11.81 15.53
C GLY A 385 16.65 -10.42 15.36
N ARG A 386 17.48 -10.00 16.32
CA ARG A 386 18.24 -8.74 16.28
C ARG A 386 19.27 -8.63 15.14
N ALA A 387 19.73 -9.75 14.59
CA ALA A 387 20.77 -9.76 13.55
C ALA A 387 20.27 -9.36 12.15
N VAL A 388 18.95 -9.26 11.98
CA VAL A 388 18.28 -8.88 10.71
C VAL A 388 17.53 -7.55 10.82
N GLU A 389 17.58 -6.91 11.99
CA GLU A 389 17.02 -5.56 12.21
C GLU A 389 17.91 -4.53 11.52
N HIS A 390 17.29 -3.49 10.96
CA HIS A 390 18.03 -2.34 10.46
C HIS A 390 18.62 -1.56 11.66
N PRO A 391 19.86 -1.04 11.59
CA PRO A 391 20.49 -0.34 12.72
C PRO A 391 19.64 0.80 13.31
N ASP A 392 18.91 1.50 12.44
CA ASP A 392 18.11 2.66 12.82
C ASP A 392 16.73 2.30 13.42
N GLU A 393 16.28 1.04 13.34
CA GLU A 393 14.96 0.62 13.84
C GLU A 393 14.76 0.80 15.34
N ARG A 394 15.85 0.93 16.10
CA ARG A 394 15.79 1.13 17.55
C ARG A 394 16.25 2.49 18.01
N THR A 395 16.85 3.28 17.12
CA THR A 395 17.58 4.51 17.50
C THR A 395 17.25 5.71 16.62
N GLY A 396 16.65 5.51 15.46
CA GLY A 396 16.24 6.59 14.55
C GLY A 396 14.93 7.25 14.96
N GLU A 397 14.58 8.32 14.24
CA GLU A 397 13.35 9.11 14.43
C GLU A 397 12.08 8.23 14.39
N HIS A 398 12.11 7.16 13.60
CA HIS A 398 10.99 6.24 13.43
C HIS A 398 11.16 4.92 14.20
N ALA A 399 11.94 4.89 15.29
CA ALA A 399 12.21 3.66 16.05
C ALA A 399 10.94 2.95 16.60
N HIS A 400 9.85 3.70 16.77
CA HIS A 400 8.56 3.16 17.20
C HIS A 400 7.65 2.74 16.04
N ASN A 401 8.07 2.97 14.80
CA ASN A 401 7.29 2.75 13.60
C ASN A 401 8.08 1.93 12.58
N TRP A 402 7.91 0.62 12.67
CA TRP A 402 8.62 -0.31 11.79
C TRP A 402 8.08 -0.27 10.36
N GLY A 403 6.83 0.16 10.16
CA GLY A 403 6.20 0.24 8.83
C GLY A 403 6.59 1.47 8.01
N THR A 404 7.39 2.39 8.56
CA THR A 404 7.89 3.54 7.81
C THR A 404 8.78 3.10 6.66
N ARG A 405 8.65 3.79 5.52
CA ARG A 405 9.57 3.63 4.39
C ARG A 405 11.01 3.77 4.86
N VAL A 406 11.85 2.80 4.50
CA VAL A 406 13.29 2.88 4.74
C VAL A 406 13.95 3.44 3.48
N ALA A 407 14.87 4.38 3.65
CA ALA A 407 15.74 4.85 2.57
C ALA A 407 16.76 3.75 2.22
N TRP A 408 16.29 2.72 1.52
CA TRP A 408 17.08 1.57 1.10
C TRP A 408 17.60 1.77 -0.32
N LYS A 409 18.84 1.36 -0.58
CA LYS A 409 19.46 1.35 -1.92
C LYS A 409 20.17 0.02 -2.18
N ASP A 410 20.47 -0.23 -3.45
CA ASP A 410 21.19 -1.42 -3.88
C ASP A 410 22.55 -1.55 -3.17
N GLY A 411 22.72 -2.69 -2.50
CA GLY A 411 23.91 -3.01 -1.71
C GLY A 411 23.69 -2.90 -0.19
N ASP A 412 22.62 -2.25 0.26
CA ASP A 412 22.28 -2.19 1.68
C ASP A 412 21.68 -3.54 2.16
N PRO A 413 21.88 -3.91 3.43
CA PRO A 413 21.21 -5.07 4.03
C PRO A 413 19.68 -4.96 3.89
N ILE A 414 19.03 -6.08 3.56
CA ILE A 414 17.57 -6.13 3.50
C ILE A 414 17.03 -6.20 4.95
N PRO A 415 16.24 -5.20 5.39
CA PRO A 415 15.66 -5.22 6.72
C PRO A 415 14.62 -6.34 6.84
N ALA A 416 14.44 -6.85 8.07
CA ALA A 416 13.48 -7.90 8.32
C ALA A 416 12.06 -7.54 7.86
N PRO A 417 11.30 -8.51 7.32
CA PRO A 417 9.90 -8.31 6.98
C PRO A 417 9.04 -8.14 8.24
N ILE A 418 7.95 -7.39 8.10
CA ILE A 418 6.89 -7.31 9.10
C ILE A 418 5.90 -8.43 8.83
N ILE A 419 5.72 -9.29 9.84
CA ILE A 419 4.70 -10.33 9.85
C ILE A 419 3.48 -9.76 10.56
N SER A 420 2.43 -9.45 9.80
CA SER A 420 1.17 -8.97 10.40
C SER A 420 0.40 -10.15 11.00
N SER A 421 0.33 -10.22 12.33
CA SER A 421 -0.37 -11.29 13.04
C SER A 421 -1.87 -11.04 13.21
N LEU A 422 -2.35 -9.81 12.97
CA LEU A 422 -3.76 -9.40 13.12
C LEU A 422 -4.12 -8.32 12.09
N PRO A 423 -4.18 -8.65 10.79
CA PRO A 423 -4.64 -7.71 9.78
C PRO A 423 -6.08 -7.22 10.07
N VAL A 424 -6.33 -5.91 9.92
CA VAL A 424 -7.71 -5.39 9.93
C VAL A 424 -8.42 -5.92 8.69
N ARG A 425 -9.51 -6.67 8.89
CA ARG A 425 -10.30 -7.28 7.82
C ARG A 425 -11.81 -7.02 7.95
N SER A 426 -12.49 -7.13 6.81
CA SER A 426 -13.96 -7.17 6.70
C SER A 426 -14.56 -8.25 7.61
N ARG A 427 -15.66 -7.92 8.28
CA ARG A 427 -16.43 -8.87 9.10
C ARG A 427 -17.60 -9.46 8.32
N SER A 428 -18.06 -8.80 7.26
CA SER A 428 -19.27 -9.21 6.53
C SER A 428 -19.01 -10.16 5.36
N ARG A 429 -17.77 -10.22 4.83
CA ARG A 429 -17.42 -10.97 3.62
C ARG A 429 -16.23 -11.89 3.84
N GLY A 430 -16.46 -13.03 4.50
CA GLY A 430 -15.46 -14.07 4.72
C GLY A 430 -15.34 -14.51 6.18
N ARG A 431 -14.64 -15.62 6.41
CA ARG A 431 -14.29 -16.07 7.77
C ARG A 431 -13.09 -15.26 8.28
N TRP A 432 -13.04 -15.06 9.60
CA TRP A 432 -11.85 -14.55 10.28
C TRP A 432 -10.86 -15.69 10.45
N ASP A 433 -9.99 -15.88 9.47
CA ASP A 433 -9.00 -16.94 9.54
C ASP A 433 -7.63 -16.48 9.01
N GLY A 434 -6.56 -16.90 9.67
CA GLY A 434 -5.17 -16.61 9.30
C GLY A 434 -4.66 -17.56 8.22
N ASP A 435 -5.54 -18.01 7.32
CA ASP A 435 -5.43 -19.25 6.53
C ASP A 435 -4.42 -19.27 5.38
N GLY A 436 -3.46 -18.36 5.40
CA GLY A 436 -2.35 -18.38 4.48
C GLY A 436 -1.03 -17.90 5.05
N MET A 437 -0.86 -18.02 6.36
CA MET A 437 0.48 -17.99 6.92
C MET A 437 1.08 -19.39 7.01
#